data_AF-A0A5B7JC27-F1
#
_entry.id   AF-A0A5B7JC27-F1
#
_cell.length_a   1.000
_cell.length_b   1.000
_cell.length_c   1.000
_cell.angle_alpha   90.00
_cell.angle_beta   90.00
_cell.angle_gamma   90.00
#
_symmetry.space_group_name_H-M   'P 1'
#
loop_
_entity.id
_entity.type
_entity.pdbx_description
1 polymer ?
#
loop_
_entity_poly.entity_id
_entity_poly.type
_entity_poly.pdbx_seq_one_letter_code
_entity_poly.pdbx_strand_id
1 'polypeptide(L)'
;MGGEGRLQVLTDWDHRVSLERTSYRVLESTNQIAAEMFPILSKQQTHIGSSSVNRYEWVYTPASHHTTAHGMKVSSTLRVNNADLLTLSFDPVSSSEALFSVSGQMLVNITYDVKGRPVLWVPVSPLVQSNVSYDHWGKIIGWMRGNLSEQYEYDHVMRLKSVTYADSARITYDYKDEEIIKPHKVSHPSGRSFGLVYDDAGSLWQVITPRGSAYTLNVSTLLGFYRLRLALPEDNIALQVDRYEVYFRIRI
;
A
#
# COMPACT_ATOMS: atom_id res chain seq x y z
N MET A 1 1.62 19.09 -32.09
CA MET A 1 2.11 17.77 -32.56
C MET A 1 2.35 16.94 -31.31
N GLY A 2 1.29 16.26 -30.83
CA GLY A 2 1.32 15.52 -29.57
C GLY A 2 2.16 14.25 -29.73
N GLY A 3 3.13 14.07 -28.83
CA GLY A 3 4.00 12.90 -28.84
C GLY A 3 3.23 11.63 -28.48
N GLU A 4 2.83 10.86 -29.50
CA GLU A 4 2.38 9.47 -29.40
C GLU A 4 3.55 8.55 -29.00
N GLY A 5 4.14 8.80 -27.82
CA GLY A 5 5.23 8.01 -27.30
C GLY A 5 4.74 6.66 -26.80
N ARG A 6 4.51 5.71 -27.71
CA ARG A 6 4.28 4.31 -27.38
C ARG A 6 5.57 3.74 -26.80
N LEU A 7 5.57 3.45 -25.49
CA LEU A 7 6.69 2.77 -24.85
C LEU A 7 6.56 1.27 -25.12
N GLN A 8 7.61 0.66 -25.65
CA GLN A 8 7.66 -0.78 -25.88
C GLN A 8 8.76 -1.41 -25.05
N VAL A 9 8.44 -2.52 -24.41
CA VAL A 9 9.38 -3.38 -23.68
C VAL A 9 9.36 -4.75 -24.34
N LEU A 10 10.54 -5.21 -24.71
CA LEU A 10 10.79 -6.55 -25.22
C LEU A 10 11.49 -7.35 -24.12
N THR A 11 11.02 -8.56 -23.85
CA THR A 11 11.66 -9.46 -22.89
C THR A 11 12.47 -10.53 -23.61
N ASP A 12 13.39 -11.18 -22.89
CA ASP A 12 14.21 -12.29 -23.40
C ASP A 12 13.39 -13.52 -23.85
N TRP A 13 12.08 -13.55 -23.56
CA TRP A 13 11.15 -14.62 -23.93
C TRP A 13 10.24 -14.25 -25.11
N ASP A 14 10.62 -13.26 -25.92
CA ASP A 14 9.84 -12.75 -27.06
C ASP A 14 8.44 -12.26 -26.66
N HIS A 15 8.32 -11.74 -25.43
CA HIS A 15 7.12 -11.01 -25.02
C HIS A 15 7.30 -9.55 -25.41
N ARG A 16 6.28 -9.00 -26.07
CA ARG A 16 6.21 -7.57 -26.40
C ARG A 16 5.11 -6.93 -25.57
N VAL A 17 5.51 -6.11 -24.61
CA VAL A 17 4.59 -5.25 -23.85
C VAL A 17 4.65 -3.86 -24.44
N SER A 18 3.50 -3.29 -24.81
CA SER A 18 3.42 -1.92 -25.26
C SER A 18 2.46 -1.10 -24.42
N LEU A 19 2.89 0.11 -24.07
CA LEU A 19 2.19 1.05 -23.23
C LEU A 19 1.86 2.29 -24.07
N GLU A 20 0.60 2.71 -24.02
CA GLU A 20 0.07 3.88 -24.71
C GLU A 20 -0.47 4.87 -23.68
N ARG A 21 -0.30 6.15 -23.97
CA ARG A 21 -0.75 7.24 -23.10
C ARG A 21 -1.85 8.04 -23.79
N THR A 22 -2.70 8.66 -23.00
CA THR A 22 -3.67 9.66 -23.44
C THR A 22 -3.41 10.97 -22.69
N SER A 23 -3.81 12.09 -23.27
CA SER A 23 -3.86 13.38 -22.59
C SER A 23 -4.78 13.36 -21.37
N TYR A 24 -4.48 14.20 -20.38
CA TYR A 24 -5.24 14.26 -19.14
C TYR A 24 -6.62 14.90 -19.34
N ARG A 25 -7.67 14.08 -19.33
CA ARG A 25 -9.03 14.46 -19.76
C ARG A 25 -9.65 15.64 -19.01
N VAL A 26 -9.31 15.85 -17.74
CA VAL A 26 -9.83 17.00 -16.97
C VAL A 26 -9.15 18.29 -17.37
N LEU A 27 -7.86 18.25 -17.68
CA LEU A 27 -7.11 19.44 -18.09
C LEU A 27 -7.47 19.82 -19.53
N GLU A 28 -7.94 18.87 -20.37
CA GLU A 28 -8.40 19.18 -21.73
C GLU A 28 -9.50 20.24 -21.73
N SER A 29 -10.41 20.22 -20.74
CA SER A 29 -11.47 21.23 -20.62
C SER A 29 -10.98 22.63 -20.21
N THR A 30 -9.74 22.74 -19.72
CA THR A 30 -9.16 24.03 -19.26
C THR A 30 -8.06 24.52 -20.18
N ASN A 31 -7.12 23.65 -20.56
CA ASN A 31 -5.98 23.96 -21.41
C ASN A 31 -5.44 22.67 -22.07
N GLN A 32 -5.58 22.59 -23.39
CA GLN A 32 -5.13 21.44 -24.18
C GLN A 32 -3.61 21.19 -24.08
N ILE A 33 -2.79 22.25 -24.07
CA ILE A 33 -1.33 22.12 -23.97
C ILE A 33 -0.97 21.51 -22.61
N ALA A 34 -1.61 21.99 -21.53
CA ALA A 34 -1.39 21.42 -20.19
C ALA A 34 -1.80 19.94 -20.14
N ALA A 35 -2.92 19.57 -20.77
CA ALA A 35 -3.37 18.19 -20.82
C ALA A 35 -2.37 17.24 -21.52
N GLU A 36 -1.69 17.73 -22.56
CA GLU A 36 -0.64 17.00 -23.28
C GLU A 36 0.67 16.91 -22.49
N MET A 37 0.95 17.87 -21.59
CA MET A 37 2.14 17.86 -20.73
C MET A 37 2.06 16.84 -19.59
N PHE A 38 0.86 16.41 -19.21
CA PHE A 38 0.62 15.44 -18.13
C PHE A 38 -0.09 14.17 -18.65
N PRO A 39 0.49 13.44 -19.62
CA PRO A 39 -0.18 12.30 -20.20
C PRO A 39 -0.29 11.15 -19.18
N ILE A 40 -1.44 10.47 -19.18
CA ILE A 40 -1.72 9.32 -18.31
C ILE A 40 -1.68 8.03 -19.11
N LEU A 41 -1.24 6.95 -18.47
CA LEU A 41 -1.26 5.62 -19.08
C LEU A 41 -2.70 5.20 -19.31
N SER A 42 -3.07 4.95 -20.57
CA SER A 42 -4.43 4.54 -20.93
C SER A 42 -4.51 3.09 -21.39
N LYS A 43 -3.44 2.51 -21.91
CA LYS A 43 -3.53 1.17 -22.50
C LYS A 43 -2.23 0.40 -22.40
N GLN A 44 -2.35 -0.89 -22.14
CA GLN A 44 -1.26 -1.86 -22.15
C GLN A 44 -1.67 -3.04 -23.03
N GLN A 45 -0.80 -3.45 -23.94
CA GLN A 45 -0.96 -4.65 -24.74
C GLN A 45 0.21 -5.59 -24.51
N THR A 46 -0.06 -6.89 -24.42
CA THR A 46 0.94 -7.94 -24.33
C THR A 46 0.79 -8.88 -25.50
N HIS A 47 1.87 -9.08 -26.25
CA HIS A 47 1.98 -10.08 -27.28
C HIS A 47 3.00 -11.13 -26.86
N ILE A 48 2.71 -12.39 -27.15
CA ILE A 48 3.65 -13.52 -27.04
C ILE A 48 3.80 -14.08 -28.45
N GLY A 49 5.00 -13.96 -29.02
CA GLY A 49 5.20 -14.16 -30.46
C GLY A 49 4.30 -13.25 -31.29
N SER A 50 3.56 -13.82 -32.24
CA SER A 50 2.63 -13.07 -33.11
C SER A 50 1.25 -12.83 -32.47
N SER A 51 0.96 -13.44 -31.33
CA SER A 51 -0.39 -13.46 -30.75
C SER A 51 -0.54 -12.36 -29.70
N SER A 52 -1.57 -11.52 -29.84
CA SER A 52 -2.01 -10.64 -28.75
C SER A 52 -2.71 -11.48 -27.70
N VAL A 53 -2.11 -11.62 -26.53
CA VAL A 53 -2.64 -12.46 -25.44
C VAL A 53 -3.44 -11.66 -24.42
N ASN A 54 -3.20 -10.34 -24.33
CA ASN A 54 -3.87 -9.51 -23.35
C ASN A 54 -3.84 -8.02 -23.71
N ARG A 55 -4.96 -7.33 -23.45
CA ARG A 55 -5.11 -5.87 -23.56
C ARG A 55 -5.80 -5.33 -22.31
N TYR A 56 -5.16 -4.40 -21.62
CA TYR A 56 -5.76 -3.55 -20.60
C TYR A 56 -5.98 -2.15 -21.17
N GLU A 57 -7.11 -1.54 -20.89
CA GLU A 57 -7.42 -0.17 -21.30
C GLU A 57 -8.23 0.55 -20.22
N TRP A 58 -7.78 1.74 -19.85
CA TRP A 58 -8.53 2.69 -19.03
C TRP A 58 -9.15 3.74 -19.95
N VAL A 59 -10.49 3.79 -19.95
CA VAL A 59 -11.27 4.79 -20.68
C VAL A 59 -11.71 5.85 -19.69
N TYR A 60 -11.17 7.06 -19.85
CA TYR A 60 -11.46 8.22 -18.99
C TYR A 60 -12.54 9.09 -19.63
N THR A 61 -13.65 9.29 -18.92
CA THR A 61 -14.85 9.98 -19.40
C THR A 61 -15.24 11.11 -18.44
N PRO A 62 -14.88 12.36 -18.76
CA PRO A 62 -15.43 13.54 -18.10
C PRO A 62 -16.96 13.59 -18.18
N ALA A 63 -17.63 14.03 -17.11
CA ALA A 63 -19.09 14.20 -17.10
C ALA A 63 -19.57 15.44 -17.89
N SER A 64 -18.68 16.40 -18.15
CA SER A 64 -18.94 17.60 -18.91
C SER A 64 -17.69 18.04 -19.68
N HIS A 65 -17.81 19.09 -20.49
CA HIS A 65 -16.66 19.76 -21.13
C HIS A 65 -16.23 21.03 -20.39
N HIS A 66 -16.79 21.28 -19.20
CA HIS A 66 -16.54 22.49 -18.42
C HIS A 66 -16.23 22.13 -16.97
N THR A 67 -15.05 22.50 -16.51
CA THR A 67 -14.66 22.39 -15.11
C THR A 67 -15.38 23.47 -14.30
N THR A 68 -15.99 23.09 -13.18
CA THR A 68 -16.57 24.06 -12.23
C THR A 68 -15.52 24.50 -11.20
N ALA A 69 -15.82 25.50 -10.38
CA ALA A 69 -14.96 25.88 -9.25
C ALA A 69 -14.69 24.70 -8.29
N HIS A 70 -15.61 23.74 -8.22
CA HIS A 70 -15.51 22.53 -7.41
C HIS A 70 -14.94 21.34 -8.19
N GLY A 71 -14.38 21.54 -9.39
CA GLY A 71 -13.83 20.50 -10.24
C GLY A 71 -14.84 19.93 -11.24
N MET A 72 -14.50 18.76 -11.79
CA MET A 72 -15.32 18.02 -12.75
C MET A 72 -15.40 16.55 -12.36
N LYS A 73 -16.61 15.99 -12.42
CA LYS A 73 -16.82 14.54 -12.24
C LYS A 73 -16.18 13.78 -13.39
N VAL A 74 -15.47 12.69 -13.07
CA VAL A 74 -14.77 11.86 -14.05
C VAL A 74 -14.99 10.39 -13.75
N SER A 75 -15.33 9.63 -14.79
CA SER A 75 -15.37 8.19 -14.73
C SER A 75 -14.15 7.57 -15.42
N SER A 76 -13.63 6.47 -14.88
CA SER A 76 -12.55 5.66 -15.46
C SER A 76 -13.06 4.22 -15.57
N THR A 77 -13.28 3.74 -16.78
CA THR A 77 -13.73 2.36 -17.04
C THR A 77 -12.54 1.49 -17.42
N LEU A 78 -12.29 0.44 -16.66
CA LEU A 78 -11.28 -0.57 -16.97
C LEU A 78 -11.86 -1.59 -17.94
N ARG A 79 -11.17 -1.78 -19.06
CA ARG A 79 -11.44 -2.80 -20.07
C ARG A 79 -10.33 -3.83 -20.10
N VAL A 80 -10.71 -5.10 -20.18
CA VAL A 80 -9.81 -6.24 -20.40
C VAL A 80 -10.25 -6.94 -21.68
N ASN A 81 -9.36 -7.05 -22.65
CA ASN A 81 -9.66 -7.70 -23.94
C ASN A 81 -10.95 -7.18 -24.60
N ASN A 82 -11.14 -5.85 -24.56
CA ASN A 82 -12.30 -5.11 -25.08
C ASN A 82 -13.62 -5.32 -24.30
N ALA A 83 -13.61 -6.03 -23.17
CA ALA A 83 -14.77 -6.14 -22.29
C ALA A 83 -14.62 -5.20 -21.08
N ASP A 84 -15.68 -4.48 -20.73
CA ASP A 84 -15.74 -3.67 -19.51
C ASP A 84 -15.66 -4.59 -18.28
N LEU A 85 -14.82 -4.22 -17.30
CA LEU A 85 -14.62 -4.97 -16.06
C LEU A 85 -15.17 -4.22 -14.85
N LEU A 86 -14.90 -2.92 -14.76
CA LEU A 86 -15.37 -2.06 -13.68
C LEU A 86 -15.30 -0.59 -14.09
N THR A 87 -16.02 0.26 -13.38
CA THR A 87 -15.95 1.72 -13.53
C THR A 87 -15.70 2.38 -12.19
N LEU A 88 -14.69 3.24 -12.11
CA LEU A 88 -14.49 4.18 -11.01
C LEU A 88 -15.10 5.52 -11.41
N SER A 89 -15.76 6.21 -10.50
CA SER A 89 -16.32 7.54 -10.76
C SER A 89 -16.02 8.46 -9.58
N PHE A 90 -15.16 9.45 -9.82
CA PHE A 90 -14.83 10.47 -8.83
C PHE A 90 -15.72 11.70 -9.01
N ASP A 91 -16.36 12.12 -7.92
CA ASP A 91 -17.14 13.34 -7.81
C ASP A 91 -16.43 14.32 -6.85
N PRO A 92 -15.91 15.44 -7.37
CA PRO A 92 -15.15 16.39 -6.56
C PRO A 92 -16.04 17.27 -5.69
N VAL A 93 -17.36 17.35 -5.94
CA VAL A 93 -18.29 18.13 -5.10
C VAL A 93 -18.53 17.41 -3.77
N SER A 94 -18.76 16.10 -3.81
CA SER A 94 -18.89 15.26 -2.62
C SER A 94 -17.55 14.75 -2.10
N SER A 95 -16.45 15.03 -2.79
CA SER A 95 -15.12 14.50 -2.49
C SER A 95 -15.18 12.97 -2.32
N SER A 96 -15.76 12.28 -3.30
CA SER A 96 -15.99 10.84 -3.21
C SER A 96 -15.77 10.09 -4.52
N GLU A 97 -15.32 8.85 -4.41
CA GLU A 97 -15.12 7.92 -5.52
C GLU A 97 -16.02 6.69 -5.35
N ALA A 98 -16.84 6.40 -6.35
CA ALA A 98 -17.67 5.20 -6.37
C ALA A 98 -17.11 4.18 -7.38
N LEU A 99 -16.96 2.94 -6.94
CA LEU A 99 -16.65 1.79 -7.78
C LEU A 99 -17.96 1.11 -8.20
N PHE A 100 -18.11 0.82 -9.49
CA PHE A 100 -19.27 0.16 -10.08
C PHE A 100 -18.86 -1.13 -10.77
N SER A 101 -19.74 -2.13 -10.66
CA SER A 101 -19.68 -3.34 -11.48
C SER A 101 -20.03 -3.05 -12.94
N VAL A 102 -19.81 -4.05 -13.81
CA VAL A 102 -20.18 -3.99 -15.24
C VAL A 102 -21.68 -3.72 -15.45
N SER A 103 -22.54 -4.16 -14.53
CA SER A 103 -24.00 -3.93 -14.60
C SER A 103 -24.42 -2.54 -14.11
N GLY A 104 -23.49 -1.69 -13.68
CA GLY A 104 -23.78 -0.37 -13.12
C GLY A 104 -24.20 -0.38 -11.64
N GLN A 105 -24.19 -1.54 -10.97
CA GLN A 105 -24.37 -1.59 -9.52
C GLN A 105 -23.14 -1.01 -8.82
N MET A 106 -23.35 -0.02 -7.94
CA MET A 106 -22.30 0.48 -7.04
C MET A 106 -21.82 -0.65 -6.14
N LEU A 107 -20.52 -0.81 -5.97
CA LEU A 107 -19.88 -1.83 -5.13
C LEU A 107 -19.35 -1.22 -3.83
N VAL A 108 -18.73 -0.04 -3.92
CA VAL A 108 -18.24 0.72 -2.77
C VAL A 108 -18.16 2.21 -3.11
N ASN A 109 -18.49 3.06 -2.15
CA ASN A 109 -18.23 4.49 -2.20
C ASN A 109 -17.14 4.86 -1.19
N ILE A 110 -16.15 5.62 -1.63
CA ILE A 110 -15.00 6.07 -0.84
C ILE A 110 -15.11 7.59 -0.71
N THR A 111 -15.15 8.12 0.51
CA THR A 111 -15.15 9.56 0.76
C THR A 111 -13.78 10.01 1.24
N TYR A 112 -13.35 11.19 0.79
CA TYR A 112 -12.07 11.80 1.10
C TYR A 112 -12.25 13.06 1.93
N ASP A 113 -11.29 13.33 2.83
CA ASP A 113 -11.22 14.59 3.55
C ASP A 113 -10.71 15.75 2.67
N VAL A 114 -10.64 16.96 3.23
CA VAL A 114 -10.16 18.17 2.55
C VAL A 114 -8.70 18.10 2.09
N LYS A 115 -7.91 17.14 2.59
CA LYS A 115 -6.53 16.89 2.16
C LYS A 115 -6.44 15.79 1.10
N GLY A 116 -7.58 15.26 0.62
CA GLY A 116 -7.65 14.18 -0.36
C GLY A 116 -7.31 12.80 0.21
N ARG A 117 -7.37 12.62 1.54
CA ARG A 117 -7.10 11.33 2.19
C ARG A 117 -8.42 10.57 2.36
N PRO A 118 -8.46 9.24 2.09
CA PRO A 118 -9.69 8.49 2.23
C PRO A 118 -10.03 8.28 3.71
N VAL A 119 -11.28 8.58 4.09
CA VAL A 119 -11.76 8.55 5.48
C VAL A 119 -12.93 7.60 5.71
N LEU A 120 -13.67 7.23 4.66
CA LEU A 120 -14.85 6.38 4.77
C LEU A 120 -15.01 5.51 3.53
N TRP A 121 -15.23 4.21 3.74
CA TRP A 121 -15.59 3.24 2.72
C TRP A 121 -16.96 2.68 3.06
N VAL A 122 -17.92 2.89 2.17
CA VAL A 122 -19.30 2.40 2.28
C VAL A 122 -19.51 1.35 1.18
N PRO A 123 -19.26 0.06 1.47
CA PRO A 123 -19.54 -1.02 0.52
C PRO A 123 -21.04 -1.34 0.46
N VAL A 124 -21.45 -2.11 -0.54
CA VAL A 124 -22.81 -2.66 -0.56
C VAL A 124 -23.04 -3.72 0.52
N SER A 125 -24.28 -3.83 0.98
CA SER A 125 -24.74 -4.92 1.84
C SER A 125 -24.39 -6.29 1.24
N PRO A 126 -23.93 -7.27 2.05
CA PRO A 126 -23.85 -7.28 3.51
C PRO A 126 -22.49 -6.83 4.08
N LEU A 127 -21.62 -6.23 3.26
CA LEU A 127 -20.32 -5.78 3.74
C LEU A 127 -20.48 -4.57 4.66
N VAL A 128 -19.64 -4.52 5.70
CA VAL A 128 -19.71 -3.48 6.73
C VAL A 128 -18.80 -2.31 6.36
N GLN A 129 -19.30 -1.10 6.55
CA GLN A 129 -18.55 0.13 6.35
C GLN A 129 -17.28 0.18 7.22
N SER A 130 -16.28 0.89 6.73
CA SER A 130 -15.05 1.17 7.46
C SER A 130 -14.65 2.63 7.37
N ASN A 131 -14.05 3.16 8.44
CA ASN A 131 -13.50 4.51 8.45
C ASN A 131 -12.07 4.53 8.98
N VAL A 132 -11.35 5.59 8.63
CA VAL A 132 -9.98 5.87 9.08
C VAL A 132 -9.91 7.32 9.53
N SER A 133 -9.29 7.53 10.67
CA SER A 133 -9.04 8.85 11.26
C SER A 133 -7.56 9.17 11.21
N TYR A 134 -7.24 10.43 10.93
CA TYR A 134 -5.87 10.92 10.84
C TYR A 134 -5.63 12.09 11.80
N ASP A 135 -4.40 12.23 12.27
CA ASP A 135 -3.96 13.45 12.95
C ASP A 135 -3.70 14.60 11.94
N HIS A 136 -3.28 15.74 12.48
CA HIS A 136 -2.95 16.93 11.70
C HIS A 136 -1.76 16.69 10.74
N TRP A 137 -0.82 15.81 11.10
CA TRP A 137 0.36 15.46 10.31
C TRP A 137 0.11 14.35 9.27
N GLY A 138 -1.06 13.71 9.30
CA GLY A 138 -1.42 12.65 8.37
C GLY A 138 -1.07 11.24 8.80
N LYS A 139 -0.72 11.03 10.07
CA LYS A 139 -0.65 9.67 10.62
C LYS A 139 -2.03 9.17 10.96
N ILE A 140 -2.24 7.86 10.78
CA ILE A 140 -3.48 7.20 11.18
C ILE A 140 -3.53 7.16 12.71
N ILE A 141 -4.61 7.66 13.30
CA ILE A 141 -4.88 7.62 14.75
C ILE A 141 -5.98 6.62 15.12
N GLY A 142 -6.68 6.08 14.12
CA GLY A 142 -7.54 4.93 14.34
C GLY A 142 -8.30 4.52 13.09
N TRP A 143 -8.88 3.33 13.16
CA TRP A 143 -9.81 2.82 12.16
C TRP A 143 -10.94 2.06 12.84
N MET A 144 -12.08 1.99 12.18
CA MET A 144 -13.21 1.18 12.61
C MET A 144 -13.79 0.42 11.42
N ARG A 145 -14.23 -0.83 11.65
CA ARG A 145 -14.98 -1.63 10.70
C ARG A 145 -16.02 -2.45 11.47
N GLY A 146 -17.27 -1.98 11.44
CA GLY A 146 -18.32 -2.56 12.29
C GLY A 146 -17.99 -2.41 13.77
N ASN A 147 -17.89 -3.54 14.48
CA ASN A 147 -17.51 -3.61 15.90
C ASN A 147 -16.00 -3.75 16.13
N LEU A 148 -15.20 -3.85 15.06
CA LEU A 148 -13.74 -3.91 15.14
C LEU A 148 -13.18 -2.49 15.07
N SER A 149 -12.18 -2.20 15.88
CA SER A 149 -11.47 -0.92 15.85
C SER A 149 -10.08 -1.05 16.44
N GLU A 150 -9.20 -0.16 15.99
CA GLU A 150 -7.92 0.13 16.62
C GLU A 150 -7.75 1.64 16.74
N GLN A 151 -7.20 2.10 17.86
CA GLN A 151 -6.79 3.47 18.10
C GLN A 151 -5.29 3.52 18.36
N TYR A 152 -4.60 4.41 17.67
CA TYR A 152 -3.16 4.57 17.75
C TYR A 152 -2.82 5.86 18.48
N GLU A 153 -2.03 5.74 19.55
CA GLU A 153 -1.45 6.91 20.22
C GLU A 153 0.02 6.99 19.88
N TYR A 154 0.50 8.21 19.68
CA TYR A 154 1.91 8.49 19.43
C TYR A 154 2.49 9.32 20.58
N ASP A 155 3.77 9.16 20.85
CA ASP A 155 4.50 10.06 21.75
C ASP A 155 4.82 11.41 21.07
N HIS A 156 5.42 12.34 21.82
CA HIS A 156 5.72 13.69 21.34
C HIS A 156 6.82 13.74 20.27
N VAL A 157 7.65 12.70 20.17
CA VAL A 157 8.60 12.50 19.07
C VAL A 157 8.03 11.62 17.95
N MET A 158 6.70 11.49 17.90
CA MET A 158 5.92 10.91 16.80
C MET A 158 6.04 9.38 16.61
N ARG A 159 6.52 8.64 17.60
CA ARG A 159 6.61 7.16 17.59
C ARG A 159 5.34 6.52 18.16
N LEU A 160 5.02 5.30 17.74
CA LEU A 160 3.82 4.58 18.22
C LEU A 160 3.98 4.25 19.70
N LYS A 161 3.11 4.79 20.55
CA LYS A 161 3.10 4.58 22.00
C LYS A 161 2.16 3.45 22.41
N SER A 162 1.00 3.33 21.78
CA SER A 162 0.06 2.25 22.06
C SER A 162 -0.95 2.01 20.96
N VAL A 163 -1.48 0.79 20.93
CA VAL A 163 -2.69 0.42 20.18
C VAL A 163 -3.77 -0.01 21.17
N THR A 164 -4.96 0.57 21.05
CA THR A 164 -6.15 0.17 21.83
C THR A 164 -7.19 -0.44 20.90
N TYR A 165 -7.65 -1.65 21.20
CA TYR A 165 -8.63 -2.40 20.41
C TYR A 165 -10.08 -2.14 20.87
N ALA A 166 -11.06 -2.59 20.08
CA ALA A 166 -12.49 -2.42 20.37
C ALA A 166 -12.94 -2.97 21.73
N ASP A 167 -12.30 -4.03 22.23
CA ASP A 167 -12.55 -4.65 23.55
C ASP A 167 -11.81 -3.92 24.69
N SER A 168 -11.26 -2.74 24.43
CA SER A 168 -10.39 -1.96 25.33
C SER A 168 -9.05 -2.62 25.67
N ALA A 169 -8.72 -3.76 25.05
CA ALA A 169 -7.39 -4.35 25.17
C ALA A 169 -6.36 -3.36 24.62
N ARG A 170 -5.25 -3.16 25.36
CA ARG A 170 -4.21 -2.20 25.00
C ARG A 170 -2.84 -2.83 24.95
N ILE A 171 -2.13 -2.62 23.84
CA ILE A 171 -0.71 -2.93 23.70
C ILE A 171 0.06 -1.61 23.83
N THR A 172 1.11 -1.59 24.66
CA THR A 172 1.99 -0.43 24.82
C THR A 172 3.41 -0.73 24.35
N TYR A 173 4.06 0.29 23.80
CA TYR A 173 5.43 0.25 23.30
C TYR A 173 6.26 1.23 24.10
N ASP A 174 7.25 0.73 24.82
CA ASP A 174 8.14 1.53 25.65
C ASP A 174 9.49 1.71 24.95
N TYR A 175 10.01 2.93 24.97
CA TYR A 175 11.26 3.33 24.35
C TYR A 175 12.28 3.70 25.44
N LYS A 176 13.58 3.54 25.16
CA LYS A 176 14.62 3.82 26.17
C LYS A 176 14.75 5.31 26.46
N ASP A 177 14.66 6.12 25.41
CA ASP A 177 14.78 7.59 25.43
C ASP A 177 14.04 8.16 24.20
N GLU A 178 14.23 9.43 23.87
CA GLU A 178 13.60 10.11 22.73
C GLU A 178 14.35 9.93 21.39
N GLU A 179 15.62 9.54 21.43
CA GLU A 179 16.47 9.35 20.24
C GLU A 179 16.28 7.96 19.62
N ILE A 180 15.90 6.97 20.44
CA ILE A 180 15.75 5.58 20.01
C ILE A 180 14.38 5.34 19.37
N ILE A 181 14.34 5.17 18.05
CA ILE A 181 13.10 4.94 17.29
C ILE A 181 12.42 3.59 17.51
N LYS A 182 13.11 2.61 18.11
CA LYS A 182 12.64 1.22 18.25
C LYS A 182 12.27 0.91 19.71
N PRO A 183 11.11 0.28 19.98
CA PRO A 183 10.72 -0.02 21.34
C PRO A 183 11.61 -1.11 21.92
N HIS A 184 12.01 -0.95 23.18
CA HIS A 184 12.77 -1.96 23.92
C HIS A 184 11.86 -2.89 24.72
N LYS A 185 10.57 -2.56 24.83
CA LYS A 185 9.58 -3.38 25.52
C LYS A 185 8.21 -3.22 24.88
N VAL A 186 7.49 -4.34 24.78
CA VAL A 186 6.10 -4.40 24.33
C VAL A 186 5.27 -5.05 25.42
N SER A 187 4.28 -4.32 25.96
CA SER A 187 3.41 -4.83 27.02
C SER A 187 2.03 -5.15 26.46
N HIS A 188 1.54 -6.35 26.75
CA HIS A 188 0.23 -6.84 26.34
C HIS A 188 -0.83 -6.62 27.41
N PRO A 189 -2.12 -6.62 27.03
CA PRO A 189 -3.25 -6.46 27.95
C PRO A 189 -3.29 -7.50 29.07
N SER A 190 -2.66 -8.67 28.87
CA SER A 190 -2.53 -9.73 29.88
C SER A 190 -1.56 -9.41 31.03
N GLY A 191 -0.92 -8.24 31.02
CA GLY A 191 0.15 -7.85 31.95
C GLY A 191 1.52 -8.46 31.60
N ARG A 192 1.56 -9.32 30.58
CA ARG A 192 2.80 -9.90 30.04
C ARG A 192 3.53 -8.89 29.19
N SER A 193 4.87 -8.83 29.31
CA SER A 193 5.70 -7.97 28.48
C SER A 193 6.85 -8.74 27.84
N PHE A 194 7.23 -8.30 26.65
CA PHE A 194 8.36 -8.82 25.90
C PHE A 194 9.44 -7.75 25.84
N GLY A 195 10.67 -8.10 26.20
CA GLY A 195 11.84 -7.27 25.99
C GLY A 195 12.38 -7.46 24.58
N LEU A 196 12.77 -6.36 23.93
CA LEU A 196 13.37 -6.33 22.60
C LEU A 196 14.77 -5.73 22.70
N VAL A 197 15.78 -6.48 22.27
CA VAL A 197 17.17 -6.03 22.20
C VAL A 197 17.60 -6.00 20.74
N TYR A 198 18.27 -4.93 20.36
CA TYR A 198 18.77 -4.71 19.01
C TYR A 198 20.29 -4.70 19.02
N ASP A 199 20.89 -5.09 17.90
CA ASP A 199 22.33 -4.93 17.68
C ASP A 199 22.69 -3.50 17.24
N ASP A 200 23.98 -3.24 17.05
CA ASP A 200 24.51 -1.92 16.66
C ASP A 200 24.07 -1.49 15.25
N ALA A 201 23.69 -2.44 14.39
CA ALA A 201 23.10 -2.16 13.08
C ALA A 201 21.58 -1.89 13.18
N GLY A 202 21.01 -2.01 14.38
CA GLY A 202 19.59 -1.83 14.67
C GLY A 202 18.73 -3.04 14.32
N SER A 203 19.29 -4.20 13.97
CA SER A 203 18.50 -5.42 13.74
C SER A 203 18.05 -6.01 15.07
N LEU A 204 16.86 -6.64 15.10
CA LEU A 204 16.38 -7.32 16.30
C LEU A 204 17.31 -8.51 16.60
N TRP A 205 18.00 -8.45 17.74
CA TRP A 205 18.97 -9.45 18.18
C TRP A 205 18.40 -10.41 19.19
N GLN A 206 17.50 -9.95 20.08
CA GLN A 206 16.95 -10.80 21.13
C GLN A 206 15.53 -10.42 21.50
N VAL A 207 14.71 -11.44 21.77
CA VAL A 207 13.38 -11.32 22.36
C VAL A 207 13.36 -12.00 23.71
N ILE A 208 13.07 -11.23 24.77
CA ILE A 208 12.96 -11.72 26.14
C ILE A 208 11.48 -11.90 26.45
N THR A 209 11.06 -13.12 26.74
CA THR A 209 9.66 -13.45 27.07
C THR A 209 9.27 -12.97 28.47
N PRO A 210 7.97 -12.94 28.81
CA PRO A 210 7.51 -12.57 30.15
C PRO A 210 8.06 -13.43 31.29
N ARG A 211 8.58 -14.63 30.97
CA ARG A 211 9.21 -15.55 31.93
C ARG A 211 10.72 -15.34 32.07
N GLY A 212 11.31 -14.37 31.37
CA GLY A 212 12.75 -14.12 31.35
C GLY A 212 13.53 -14.97 30.35
N SER A 213 12.90 -15.95 29.70
CA SER A 213 13.54 -16.74 28.64
C SER A 213 13.88 -15.86 27.45
N ALA A 214 15.14 -15.87 27.03
CA ALA A 214 15.65 -15.06 25.93
C ALA A 214 15.88 -15.90 24.67
N TYR A 215 15.38 -15.41 23.54
CA TYR A 215 15.50 -16.03 22.23
C TYR A 215 16.32 -15.11 21.35
N THR A 216 17.42 -15.60 20.78
CA THR A 216 18.33 -14.78 19.98
C THR A 216 18.09 -15.00 18.50
N LEU A 217 18.11 -13.91 17.74
CA LEU A 217 18.09 -13.88 16.29
C LEU A 217 19.45 -13.41 15.80
N ASN A 218 20.05 -14.17 14.90
CA ASN A 218 21.32 -13.82 14.30
C ASN A 218 21.22 -13.92 12.78
N VAL A 219 21.67 -12.88 12.09
CA VAL A 219 21.90 -12.90 10.65
C VAL A 219 23.40 -12.86 10.41
N SER A 220 23.93 -13.93 9.84
CA SER A 220 25.34 -14.02 9.46
C SER A 220 25.48 -13.97 7.94
N THR A 221 26.38 -13.11 7.45
CA THR A 221 26.78 -13.10 6.03
C THR A 221 27.87 -14.14 5.82
N LEU A 222 27.62 -15.11 4.94
CA LEU A 222 28.54 -16.18 4.59
C LEU A 222 28.80 -16.15 3.08
N LEU A 223 29.79 -16.91 2.63
CA LEU A 223 30.14 -16.92 1.21
C LEU A 223 28.98 -17.50 0.38
N GLY A 224 28.31 -16.65 -0.39
CA GLY A 224 27.20 -17.02 -1.28
C GLY A 224 25.82 -17.12 -0.62
N PHE A 225 25.68 -16.84 0.68
CA PHE A 225 24.38 -16.86 1.35
C PHE A 225 24.36 -16.07 2.66
N TYR A 226 23.16 -15.68 3.08
CA TYR A 226 22.89 -15.24 4.45
C TYR A 226 22.29 -16.38 5.25
N ARG A 227 22.71 -16.51 6.51
CA ARG A 227 22.16 -17.48 7.45
C ARG A 227 21.39 -16.75 8.53
N LEU A 228 20.08 -17.02 8.62
CA LEU A 228 19.25 -16.64 9.75
C LEU A 228 19.24 -17.79 10.76
N ARG A 229 19.62 -17.52 12.00
CA ARG A 229 19.50 -18.45 13.13
C ARG A 229 18.55 -17.90 14.18
N LEU A 230 17.68 -18.76 14.68
CA LEU A 230 16.91 -18.56 15.90
C LEU A 230 17.42 -19.54 16.95
N ALA A 231 17.98 -19.03 18.04
CA ALA A 231 18.34 -19.85 19.20
C ALA A 231 17.33 -19.68 20.33
N LEU A 232 17.01 -20.79 20.97
CA LEU A 232 16.25 -20.88 22.22
C LEU A 232 17.13 -20.42 23.39
N PRO A 233 16.55 -20.26 24.60
CA PRO A 233 17.35 -20.16 25.81
C PRO A 233 18.39 -21.29 25.88
N GLU A 234 19.58 -20.99 26.39
CA GLU A 234 20.73 -21.90 26.45
C GLU A 234 21.38 -22.23 25.08
N ASP A 235 21.18 -21.36 24.07
CA ASP A 235 21.82 -21.41 22.74
C ASP A 235 21.50 -22.66 21.89
N ASN A 236 20.39 -23.35 22.20
CA ASN A 236 19.88 -24.42 21.36
C ASN A 236 19.27 -23.87 20.07
N ILE A 237 19.82 -24.22 18.91
CA ILE A 237 19.31 -23.76 17.61
C ILE A 237 17.94 -24.39 17.34
N ALA A 238 16.88 -23.57 17.36
CA ALA A 238 15.53 -24.00 16.99
C ALA A 238 15.28 -23.93 15.49
N LEU A 239 15.89 -22.95 14.81
CA LEU A 239 15.73 -22.76 13.38
C LEU A 239 17.02 -22.22 12.78
N GLN A 240 17.41 -22.79 11.64
CA GLN A 240 18.47 -22.26 10.79
C GLN A 240 17.95 -22.24 9.35
N VAL A 241 17.99 -21.08 8.71
CA VAL A 241 17.59 -20.89 7.32
C VAL A 241 18.75 -20.26 6.56
N ASP A 242 19.18 -20.93 5.51
CA ASP A 242 20.20 -20.43 4.59
C ASP A 242 19.52 -19.87 3.34
N ARG A 243 19.67 -18.57 3.12
CA ARG A 243 19.20 -17.88 1.92
C ARG A 243 20.38 -17.59 1.01
N TYR A 244 20.53 -18.43 -0.01
CA TYR A 244 21.54 -18.25 -1.05
C TYR A 244 21.19 -17.04 -1.90
N GLU A 245 22.16 -16.15 -2.08
CA GLU A 245 22.07 -15.16 -3.14
C GLU A 245 22.71 -15.75 -4.39
N VAL A 246 21.93 -15.84 -5.47
CA VAL A 246 22.47 -16.22 -6.78
C VAL A 246 23.12 -14.97 -7.40
N TYR A 247 24.30 -14.62 -6.92
CA TYR A 247 25.30 -13.88 -7.67
C TYR A 247 26.53 -14.80 -7.64
N PHE A 248 27.10 -15.29 -8.74
CA PHE A 248 27.77 -14.53 -9.80
C PHE A 248 27.82 -15.34 -11.11
N ARG A 249 27.70 -14.66 -12.25
CA ARG A 249 28.26 -15.13 -13.53
C ARG A 249 29.59 -14.40 -13.73
N ILE A 250 30.68 -14.95 -13.19
CA ILE A 250 32.02 -14.50 -13.56
C ILE A 250 32.31 -15.13 -14.93
N ARG A 251 32.30 -14.33 -16.00
CA ARG A 251 33.00 -14.70 -17.23
C ARG A 251 34.47 -14.39 -16.99
N ILE A 252 35.30 -15.43 -16.97
CA ILE A 252 36.75 -15.34 -17.16
C ILE A 252 37.00 -15.20 -18.65
#